data_AF-W1YPU1-F1
#
_entry.id   AF-W1YPU1-F1
#
_cell.length_a   1.000
_cell.length_b   1.000
_cell.length_c   1.000
_cell.angle_alpha   90.00
_cell.angle_beta   90.00
_cell.angle_gamma   90.00
#
_symmetry.space_group_name_H-M   'P 1'
#
loop_
_entity.id
_entity.type
_entity.pdbx_description
1 polymer ?
#
loop_
_entity_poly.entity_id
_entity_poly.type
_entity_poly.pdbx_seq_one_letter_code
_entity_poly.pdbx_strand_id
1 'polypeptide(L)' 'RGPGSLDVLRYVKSLGDSVRLVLGNHDLHLLAVFAGISRNKPKDRLTPLLEAPDADELLNWLRRQPLLQIDEEKK' A
#
# COMPACT_ATOMS: atom_id res chain seq x y z
N ARG A 1 -1.63 7.01 10.72
CA ARG A 1 -1.66 7.93 9.55
C ARG A 1 -0.49 8.88 9.66
N GLY A 2 0.54 8.66 8.85
CA GLY A 2 1.74 9.51 8.83
C GLY A 2 1.74 10.41 7.58
N PRO A 3 2.58 11.46 7.56
CA PRO A 3 2.78 12.28 6.37
C PRO A 3 3.54 11.54 5.25
N GLY A 4 4.41 10.59 5.58
CA GLY A 4 5.34 9.95 4.63
C GLY A 4 4.85 8.63 4.00
N SER A 5 3.54 8.43 3.82
CA SER A 5 3.00 7.16 3.29
C SER A 5 3.52 6.84 1.88
N LEU A 6 3.72 7.87 1.04
CA LEU A 6 4.26 7.72 -0.31
C LEU A 6 5.70 7.20 -0.29
N ASP A 7 6.57 7.83 0.51
CA ASP A 7 7.97 7.45 0.60
C ASP A 7 8.15 6.05 1.20
N VAL A 8 7.32 5.70 2.19
CA VAL A 8 7.28 4.34 2.75
C VAL A 8 6.91 3.32 1.68
N LEU A 9 5.89 3.59 0.86
CA LEU A 9 5.45 2.65 -0.17
C LEU A 9 6.52 2.45 -1.24
N ARG A 10 7.19 3.52 -1.68
CA ARG A 10 8.33 3.46 -2.61
C ARG A 10 9.48 2.66 -2.03
N TYR A 11 9.85 2.95 -0.78
CA TYR A 11 10.95 2.26 -0.09
C TYR A 11 10.66 0.75 0.04
N VAL A 12 9.49 0.38 0.55
CA VAL A 12 9.11 -1.03 0.71
C VAL A 12 9.07 -1.75 -0.63
N LYS A 13 8.51 -1.14 -1.68
CA LYS A 13 8.53 -1.71 -3.04
C LYS A 13 9.97 -1.91 -3.55
N SER A 14 10.88 -0.99 -3.25
CA SER A 14 12.27 -1.08 -3.72
C SER A 14 13.08 -2.23 -3.10
N LEU A 15 12.62 -2.78 -1.96
CA LEU A 15 13.27 -3.93 -1.30
C LEU A 15 13.05 -5.26 -2.04
N GLY A 16 12.09 -5.33 -2.98
CA GLY A 16 11.85 -6.53 -3.78
C GLY A 16 11.64 -7.79 -2.93
N ASP A 17 12.41 -8.84 -3.22
CA ASP A 17 12.27 -10.15 -2.56
C ASP A 17 12.77 -10.17 -1.11
N SER A 18 13.41 -9.09 -0.65
CA SER A 18 13.89 -8.96 0.73
C SER A 18 12.81 -8.54 1.72
N VAL A 19 11.58 -8.26 1.25
CA VAL A 19 10.45 -7.92 2.11
C VAL A 19 9.32 -8.95 1.99
N ARG A 20 8.84 -9.39 3.15
CA ARG A 20 7.57 -10.12 3.27
C ARG A 20 6.57 -9.20 3.95
N LEU A 21 5.55 -8.77 3.22
CA LEU A 21 4.46 -7.98 3.77
C LEU A 21 3.12 -8.70 3.69
N VAL A 22 2.15 -8.16 4.42
CA VAL A 22 0.73 -8.52 4.30
C VAL A 22 -0.11 -7.25 4.20
N LEU A 23 -1.21 -7.31 3.45
CA LEU A 23 -2.15 -6.20 3.32
C LEU A 23 -2.95 -6.00 4.60
N GLY A 24 -2.96 -4.76 5.09
CA GLY A 24 -3.80 -4.33 6.21
C GLY A 24 -5.06 -3.59 5.77
N ASN A 25 -5.95 -3.33 6.73
CA ASN A 25 -7.22 -2.63 6.49
C ASN A 25 -7.05 -1.24 5.85
N HIS A 26 -5.96 -0.53 6.17
CA HIS A 26 -5.69 0.78 5.59
C HIS A 26 -5.23 0.69 4.13
N ASP A 27 -4.49 -0.36 3.78
CA ASP A 27 -4.05 -0.61 2.41
C ASP A 27 -5.25 -0.96 1.54
N LEU A 28 -6.14 -1.82 2.04
CA LEU A 28 -7.40 -2.15 1.38
C LEU A 28 -8.31 -0.92 1.20
N HIS A 29 -8.38 -0.05 2.22
CA HIS A 29 -9.11 1.21 2.12
C HIS A 29 -8.49 2.14 1.06
N LEU A 30 -7.16 2.27 1.03
CA LEU A 30 -6.47 3.05 0.00
C LEU A 30 -6.78 2.52 -1.42
N LEU A 31 -6.73 1.20 -1.62
CA LEU A 31 -7.07 0.57 -2.89
C LEU A 31 -8.53 0.82 -3.29
N ALA A 32 -9.46 0.79 -2.33
CA ALA A 32 -10.86 1.11 -2.60
C ALA A 32 -11.08 2.58 -2.98
N VAL A 33 -10.32 3.51 -2.39
CA VAL A 33 -10.35 4.93 -2.78
C VAL A 33 -9.78 5.12 -4.18
N PHE A 34 -8.64 4.49 -4.48
CA PHE A 34 -8.01 4.54 -5.80
C PHE A 34 -8.91 3.98 -6.90
N ALA A 35 -9.64 2.90 -6.63
CA ALA A 35 -10.60 2.31 -7.56
C ALA A 35 -11.92 3.11 -7.70
N GLY A 36 -12.07 4.24 -6.99
CA GLY A 36 -13.30 5.05 -7.02
C GLY A 36 -14.48 4.44 -6.26
N ILE A 37 -14.27 3.39 -5.47
CA ILE A 37 -15.31 2.68 -4.71
C ILE A 37 -15.62 3.41 -3.39
N SER A 38 -14.58 3.97 -2.75
CA SER A 38 -14.68 4.67 -1.47
C SER A 38 -14.27 6.14 -1.58
N ARG A 39 -14.84 7.00 -0.73
CA ARG A 39 -14.46 8.42 -0.67
C ARG A 39 -13.16 8.59 0.13
N ASN A 40 -12.25 9.41 -0.40
CA ASN A 40 -11.09 9.85 0.35
C ASN A 40 -11.53 10.74 1.52
N LYS A 41 -11.09 10.40 2.74
CA LYS A 41 -11.35 11.21 3.94
C LYS A 41 -10.11 12.07 4.21
N PRO A 42 -10.22 13.40 4.37
CA PRO A 42 -9.06 14.29 4.49
C PRO A 42 -8.09 13.92 5.63
N LYS A 43 -8.62 13.38 6.73
CA LYS A 43 -7.81 12.88 7.85
C LYS A 43 -6.84 11.78 7.45
N ASP A 44 -7.09 11.09 6.33
CA ASP A 44 -6.34 9.95 5.84
C ASP A 44 -4.97 10.30 5.26
N ARG A 45 -4.77 11.56 4.86
CA ARG A 45 -3.52 12.05 4.24
C ARG A 45 -3.06 11.21 3.03
N LEU A 46 -4.00 10.65 2.28
CA LEU A 46 -3.72 9.82 1.10
C LEU A 46 -3.51 10.64 -0.18
N THR A 47 -3.90 11.91 -0.17
CA THR A 47 -3.82 12.80 -1.34
C THR A 47 -2.42 12.82 -1.99
N PRO A 48 -1.31 12.98 -1.25
CA PRO A 48 0.02 12.97 -1.88
C PRO A 48 0.36 11.66 -2.58
N LEU A 49 -0.16 10.53 -2.08
CA LEU A 49 0.05 9.22 -2.67
C LEU A 49 -0.82 9.02 -3.91
N LEU A 50 -2.09 9.43 -3.85
CA LEU A 50 -3.04 9.31 -4.96
C LEU A 50 -2.72 10.26 -6.14
N GLU A 51 -2.11 11.40 -5.87
CA GLU A 51 -1.70 12.40 -6.88
C GLU A 51 -0.26 12.21 -7.37
N ALA A 52 0.47 11.21 -6.84
CA ALA A 52 1.85 10.97 -7.24
C ALA A 52 1.92 10.51 -8.71
N PRO A 53 2.93 10.92 -9.50
CA PRO A 53 3.08 10.50 -10.89
C PRO A 53 3.20 8.97 -11.08
N ASP A 54 3.69 8.27 -10.05
CA ASP A 54 3.88 6.82 -9.99
C ASP A 54 2.78 6.10 -9.19
N ALA A 55 1.68 6.79 -8.83
CA ALA A 55 0.60 6.21 -8.03
C ALA A 55 0.04 4.92 -8.64
N ASP A 56 -0.19 4.92 -9.96
CA ASP A 56 -0.68 3.74 -10.68
C ASP A 56 0.27 2.54 -10.52
N GLU A 57 1.58 2.76 -10.66
CA GLU A 57 2.57 1.69 -10.50
C GLU A 57 2.57 1.14 -9.07
N LEU A 58 2.62 2.05 -8.09
CA LEU A 58 2.69 1.72 -6.67
C LEU A 58 1.44 0.97 -6.20
N LEU A 59 0.25 1.43 -6.59
CA LEU A 59 -1.02 0.85 -6.16
C LEU A 59 -1.33 -0.46 -6.91
N ASN A 60 -0.93 -0.56 -8.17
CA ASN A 60 -0.99 -1.84 -8.90
C ASN A 60 -0.03 -2.88 -8.31
N TRP A 61 1.13 -2.47 -7.81
CA TRP A 61 2.01 -3.35 -7.04
C TRP A 61 1.39 -3.73 -5.69
N LEU A 62 0.86 -2.76 -4.94
CA LEU A 62 0.28 -2.98 -3.61
C LEU A 62 -0.90 -3.95 -3.65
N ARG A 63 -1.81 -3.85 -4.64
CA ARG A 63 -2.97 -4.76 -4.74
C ARG A 63 -2.62 -6.23 -4.99
N ARG A 64 -1.37 -6.55 -5.35
CA ARG A 64 -0.87 -7.91 -5.57
C ARG A 64 -0.20 -8.52 -4.34
N GLN A 65 -0.08 -7.75 -3.25
CA GLN A 65 0.55 -8.22 -2.03
C GLN A 65 -0.39 -9.18 -1.27
N PRO A 66 0.14 -10.17 -0.54
CA PRO A 66 -0.68 -11.20 0.06
C PRO A 66 -1.41 -10.70 1.31
N LEU A 67 -2.44 -11.43 1.74
CA LEU A 67 -3.12 -11.21 3.03
C LEU A 67 -2.51 -12.04 4.16
N LEU A 68 -1.75 -13.07 3.82
CA LEU A 68 -1.13 -14.00 4.76
C LEU A 68 0.28 -14.35 4.28
N GLN A 69 1.22 -14.39 5.22
CA GLN A 69 2.56 -14.93 5.03
C GLN A 69 2.74 -16.05 6.03
N ILE A 70 3.32 -17.17 5.58
CA ILE A 70 3.62 -18.32 6.43
C ILE A 70 5.13 -18.37 6.64
N ASP A 71 5.54 -18.52 7.89
CA ASP A 71 6.92 -18.80 8.25
C ASP A 71 7.14 -20.32 8.09
N GLU A 72 7.84 -20.70 7.02
CA GLU A 72 8.11 -22.10 6.69
C GLU A 72 9.09 -22.75 7.70
N GLU A 73 9.89 -21.96 8.42
CA GLU A 73 10.87 -22.49 9.39
C GLU A 73 10.22 -22.82 10.75
N LYS A 74 9.03 -22.28 11.01
CA LYS A 74 8.27 -22.48 12.25
C LYS A 74 6.93 -23.21 12.05
N LYS A 75 6.81 -23.97 10.97
CA LYS A 75 5.65 -24.83 10.72
C LYS A 75 5.55 -25.98 11.71
#